data_AF-A0A6N2NC15-F1
#
_entry.id   AF-A0A6N2NC15-F1
#
_cell.length_a   1.000
_cell.length_b   1.000
_cell.length_c   1.000
_cell.angle_alpha   90.00
_cell.angle_beta   90.00
_cell.angle_gamma   90.00
#
_symmetry.space_group_name_H-M   'P 1'
#
loop_
_entity.id
_entity.type
_entity.pdbx_description
1 polymer ?
#
loop_
_entity_poly.entity_id
_entity_poly.type
_entity_poly.pdbx_seq_one_letter_code
_entity_poly.pdbx_strand_id
1 'polypeptide(L)'
;MGWRKAIPKWLLAPPPLRKIFCPAKKLRLILDSPGVHQGPACFDALSALLVQRAGFDYCFTSGMYFDFRFRKAKLGLPDTGFISYGEMVDQGQQITQAVSIPVIGDADNGYGNPMNVKRTVKGYIRAGFAGIILEDQVSPKACGHTRNRKVVSREEAIMRIKAAVDAREETGSDIVIVARTDSRQAVSLDESLWRSRAFADAGADVVFIDALASEREMKSFCEVLPLVPKMANMLEGGGKTPILTPFELEELGYKLVAYPLSLMGYVIRAMQDSLAAIKGGRIPPPGSMPSFEEIKDILGFNTYYEEEKRYAISSGQMARQRASSNVYGIQQRTPDDTEQRSKSPQDPVVEVITPEVYSSYGADNSRGPFSGIWSRTLRVKITGRDGFEKLDVRIPAGFLDGITNIVPALGGVNIKELLDDAAGELGGKLLLDFNDTVGDRIQVFLE
;
A
#
# COMPACT_ATOMS: atom_id res chain seq x y z
N MET A 1 -28.66 -3.23 -33.40
CA MET A 1 -28.88 -4.33 -32.43
C MET A 1 -27.83 -4.19 -31.33
N GLY A 2 -28.18 -3.49 -30.25
CA GLY A 2 -27.24 -3.12 -29.19
C GLY A 2 -27.26 -4.13 -28.04
N TRP A 3 -26.09 -4.59 -27.62
CA TRP A 3 -25.91 -5.41 -26.42
C TRP A 3 -25.10 -4.61 -25.41
N ARG A 4 -25.78 -3.82 -24.57
CA ARG A 4 -25.22 -3.36 -23.30
C ARG A 4 -25.29 -4.55 -22.34
N LYS A 5 -24.17 -5.24 -22.08
CA LYS A 5 -24.11 -6.20 -20.97
C LYS A 5 -24.13 -5.40 -19.67
N ALA A 6 -25.22 -5.54 -18.92
CA ALA A 6 -25.35 -4.96 -17.59
C ALA A 6 -24.26 -5.53 -16.67
N ILE A 7 -23.58 -4.65 -15.94
CA ILE A 7 -22.69 -5.02 -14.84
C ILE A 7 -23.54 -5.77 -13.80
N PRO A 8 -23.15 -6.98 -13.36
CA PRO A 8 -23.92 -7.73 -12.39
C PRO A 8 -24.09 -6.93 -11.09
N LYS A 9 -25.33 -6.82 -10.58
CA LYS A 9 -25.66 -6.06 -9.36
C LYS A 9 -24.88 -6.47 -8.10
N TRP A 10 -24.24 -7.64 -8.09
CA TRP A 10 -23.39 -8.07 -6.97
C TRP A 10 -22.01 -7.38 -6.93
N LEU A 11 -21.56 -6.77 -8.03
CA LEU A 11 -20.34 -5.93 -8.07
C LEU A 11 -20.52 -4.56 -7.37
N LEU A 12 -21.77 -4.13 -7.16
CA LEU A 12 -22.14 -2.80 -6.67
C LEU A 12 -22.71 -2.83 -5.24
N ALA A 13 -22.69 -3.99 -4.57
CA ALA A 13 -23.22 -4.10 -3.22
C ALA A 13 -22.19 -3.54 -2.21
N PRO A 14 -22.56 -2.58 -1.35
CA PRO A 14 -21.69 -2.16 -0.26
C PRO A 14 -21.42 -3.37 0.66
N PRO A 15 -20.18 -3.53 1.18
CA PRO A 15 -19.86 -4.66 2.03
C PRO A 15 -20.78 -4.68 3.26
N PRO A 16 -21.39 -5.82 3.62
CA PRO A 16 -22.27 -5.90 4.76
C PRO A 16 -21.53 -5.54 6.06
N LEU A 17 -22.23 -4.87 6.97
CA LEU A 17 -21.75 -4.45 8.30
C LEU A 17 -21.03 -5.62 9.00
N ARG A 18 -19.71 -5.46 9.19
CA ARG A 18 -18.77 -6.48 9.67
C ARG A 18 -19.15 -7.00 11.07
N LYS A 19 -19.58 -8.26 11.17
CA LYS A 19 -19.16 -9.07 12.32
C LYS A 19 -17.65 -9.22 12.19
N ILE A 20 -16.88 -8.69 13.15
CA ILE A 20 -15.42 -8.78 13.17
C ILE A 20 -15.04 -10.24 13.44
N PHE A 21 -15.05 -11.07 12.40
CA PHE A 21 -14.38 -12.35 12.44
C PHE A 21 -12.88 -12.08 12.31
N CYS A 22 -12.11 -12.55 13.29
CA CYS A 22 -10.66 -12.61 13.20
C CYS A 22 -10.26 -13.22 11.83
N PRO A 23 -9.36 -12.61 11.04
CA PRO A 23 -8.96 -13.11 9.73
C PRO A 23 -8.57 -14.59 9.75
N ALA A 24 -7.87 -15.01 10.81
CA ALA A 24 -7.44 -16.38 11.00
C ALA A 24 -8.60 -17.37 11.18
N LYS A 25 -9.66 -16.98 11.90
CA LYS A 25 -10.90 -17.78 12.00
C LYS A 25 -11.57 -17.95 10.64
N LYS A 26 -11.58 -16.91 9.80
CA LYS A 26 -12.11 -17.02 8.43
C LYS A 26 -11.30 -18.03 7.60
N LEU A 27 -9.98 -18.00 7.70
CA LEU A 27 -9.14 -18.96 6.98
C LEU A 27 -9.38 -20.39 7.44
N ARG A 28 -9.56 -20.63 8.74
CA ARG A 28 -9.93 -21.96 9.24
C ARG A 28 -11.28 -22.44 8.72
N LEU A 29 -12.27 -21.56 8.66
CA LEU A 29 -13.56 -21.89 8.03
C LEU A 29 -13.41 -22.27 6.55
N ILE A 30 -12.49 -21.62 5.81
CA ILE A 30 -12.16 -22.01 4.43
C ILE A 30 -11.54 -23.40 4.40
N LEU A 31 -10.60 -23.70 5.29
CA LEU A 31 -9.99 -25.04 5.40
C LEU A 31 -11.01 -26.14 5.74
N ASP A 32 -12.06 -25.81 6.51
CA ASP A 32 -13.12 -26.74 6.87
C ASP A 32 -14.22 -26.85 5.80
N SER A 33 -14.40 -25.83 4.96
CA SER A 33 -15.42 -25.80 3.91
C SER A 33 -15.09 -26.80 2.79
N PRO A 34 -16.07 -27.39 2.08
CA PRO A 34 -15.80 -28.38 1.05
C PRO A 34 -15.12 -27.77 -0.19
N GLY A 35 -14.38 -28.59 -0.94
CA GLY A 35 -13.74 -28.19 -2.19
C GLY A 35 -12.30 -27.70 -2.04
N VAL A 36 -11.64 -27.48 -3.18
CA VAL A 36 -10.34 -26.83 -3.25
C VAL A 36 -10.51 -25.31 -3.35
N HIS A 37 -9.67 -24.55 -2.65
CA HIS A 37 -9.70 -23.09 -2.69
C HIS A 37 -8.49 -22.55 -3.43
N GLN A 38 -8.75 -21.60 -4.32
CA GLN A 38 -7.73 -20.92 -5.13
C GLN A 38 -7.38 -19.58 -4.47
N GLY A 39 -6.09 -19.34 -4.27
CA GLY A 39 -5.58 -18.08 -3.73
C GLY A 39 -4.43 -17.57 -4.59
N PRO A 40 -4.63 -16.53 -5.41
CA PRO A 40 -3.55 -15.87 -6.13
C PRO A 40 -2.58 -15.15 -5.17
N ALA A 41 -1.32 -15.04 -5.60
CA ALA A 41 -0.36 -14.23 -4.85
C ALA A 41 -0.58 -12.75 -5.10
N CYS A 42 -0.67 -11.99 -4.01
CA CYS A 42 -0.56 -10.54 -4.02
C CYS A 42 0.83 -10.11 -3.56
N PHE A 43 1.23 -8.91 -3.96
CA PHE A 43 2.53 -8.32 -3.61
C PHE A 43 2.41 -6.93 -3.00
N ASP A 44 1.22 -6.34 -3.06
CA ASP A 44 0.88 -5.07 -2.45
C ASP A 44 -0.62 -4.93 -2.18
N ALA A 45 -0.99 -3.85 -1.50
CA ALA A 45 -2.37 -3.55 -1.16
C ALA A 45 -3.29 -3.48 -2.40
N LEU A 46 -2.81 -2.93 -3.51
CA LEU A 46 -3.58 -2.80 -4.75
C LEU A 46 -3.86 -4.18 -5.38
N SER A 47 -2.83 -5.01 -5.53
CA SER A 47 -2.97 -6.37 -6.05
C SER A 47 -3.86 -7.22 -5.14
N ALA A 48 -3.74 -7.10 -3.81
CA ALA A 48 -4.63 -7.77 -2.86
C ALA A 48 -6.10 -7.32 -3.03
N LEU A 49 -6.33 -6.02 -3.22
CA LEU A 49 -7.67 -5.48 -3.47
C LEU A 49 -8.26 -6.01 -4.78
N LEU A 50 -7.45 -6.12 -5.84
CA LEU A 50 -7.87 -6.71 -7.11
C LEU A 50 -8.23 -8.19 -6.96
N VAL A 51 -7.45 -8.95 -6.18
CA VAL A 51 -7.76 -10.35 -5.85
C VAL A 51 -9.10 -10.45 -5.10
N GLN A 52 -9.33 -9.61 -4.09
CA GLN A 52 -10.61 -9.59 -3.39
C GLN A 52 -11.78 -9.21 -4.33
N ARG A 53 -11.61 -8.20 -5.19
CA ARG A 53 -12.65 -7.76 -6.14
C ARG A 53 -12.97 -8.83 -7.19
N ALA A 54 -12.00 -9.66 -7.54
CA ALA A 54 -12.22 -10.81 -8.42
C ALA A 54 -13.03 -11.94 -7.75
N GLY A 55 -13.27 -11.87 -6.44
CA GLY A 55 -14.11 -12.81 -5.70
C GLY A 55 -13.38 -14.02 -5.12
N PHE A 56 -12.04 -13.97 -4.99
CA PHE A 56 -11.29 -15.02 -4.31
C PHE A 56 -11.51 -14.98 -2.79
N ASP A 57 -11.65 -16.15 -2.17
CA ASP A 57 -11.94 -16.28 -0.73
C ASP A 57 -10.72 -16.00 0.16
N TYR A 58 -9.51 -16.19 -0.36
CA TYR A 58 -8.27 -15.88 0.32
C TYR A 58 -7.20 -15.48 -0.69
N CYS A 59 -6.15 -14.84 -0.21
CA CYS A 59 -4.93 -14.64 -0.97
C CYS A 59 -3.71 -15.00 -0.12
N PHE A 60 -2.56 -15.07 -0.77
CA PHE A 60 -1.30 -15.18 -0.04
C PHE A 60 -0.34 -14.13 -0.56
N THR A 61 0.66 -13.82 0.24
CA THR A 61 1.76 -12.97 -0.17
C THR A 61 2.96 -13.88 -0.42
N SER A 62 3.59 -13.82 -1.60
CA SER A 62 4.77 -14.65 -1.85
C SER A 62 6.06 -13.91 -1.52
N GLY A 63 7.00 -14.57 -0.84
CA GLY A 63 8.32 -14.05 -0.50
C GLY A 63 9.13 -13.65 -1.75
N MET A 64 8.92 -14.36 -2.86
CA MET A 64 9.47 -14.00 -4.17
C MET A 64 8.98 -12.62 -4.65
N TYR A 65 7.80 -12.16 -4.19
CA TYR A 65 7.25 -10.85 -4.53
C TYR A 65 7.46 -9.76 -3.49
N PHE A 66 7.69 -10.09 -2.22
CA PHE A 66 8.12 -9.04 -1.30
C PHE A 66 9.52 -8.52 -1.66
N ASP A 67 10.39 -9.39 -2.20
CA ASP A 67 11.63 -8.98 -2.86
C ASP A 67 11.38 -8.08 -4.10
N PHE A 68 10.19 -8.19 -4.70
CA PHE A 68 9.80 -7.38 -5.87
C PHE A 68 9.48 -5.91 -5.52
N ARG A 69 8.73 -5.66 -4.43
CA ARG A 69 8.38 -4.28 -4.00
C ARG A 69 9.52 -3.57 -3.29
N PHE A 70 10.27 -4.24 -2.42
CA PHE A 70 11.33 -3.56 -1.66
C PHE A 70 12.65 -3.44 -2.43
N ARG A 71 12.98 -4.39 -3.31
CA ARG A 71 14.27 -4.37 -4.01
C ARG A 71 14.22 -4.41 -5.53
N LYS A 72 13.21 -4.93 -6.25
CA LYS A 72 13.21 -4.77 -7.73
C LYS A 72 12.75 -3.41 -8.24
N ALA A 73 11.83 -2.73 -7.54
CA ALA A 73 11.47 -1.35 -7.87
C ALA A 73 12.53 -0.30 -7.43
N LYS A 74 13.44 -0.65 -6.49
CA LYS A 74 14.56 0.23 -6.03
C LYS A 74 15.97 -0.19 -6.51
N LEU A 75 16.26 -1.48 -6.77
CA LEU A 75 17.61 -2.06 -6.99
C LEU A 75 17.73 -3.22 -8.01
N GLY A 76 16.66 -3.96 -8.36
CA GLY A 76 16.67 -5.04 -9.35
C GLY A 76 17.18 -6.44 -8.90
N LEU A 77 17.11 -6.81 -7.61
CA LEU A 77 17.77 -8.00 -7.06
C LEU A 77 16.95 -9.32 -7.08
N PRO A 78 17.59 -10.51 -7.00
CA PRO A 78 16.93 -11.84 -7.01
C PRO A 78 16.52 -12.37 -5.63
N ASP A 79 15.53 -13.27 -5.60
CA ASP A 79 15.00 -13.92 -4.38
C ASP A 79 16.01 -14.91 -3.77
N THR A 80 16.91 -14.35 -2.97
CA THR A 80 18.00 -15.07 -2.29
C THR A 80 18.06 -14.73 -0.79
N GLY A 81 16.89 -14.46 -0.17
CA GLY A 81 16.79 -14.22 1.27
C GLY A 81 17.31 -12.85 1.73
N PHE A 82 17.25 -11.83 0.88
CA PHE A 82 17.66 -10.46 1.24
C PHE A 82 16.65 -9.71 2.10
N ILE A 83 15.39 -10.14 2.08
CA ILE A 83 14.33 -9.43 2.77
C ILE A 83 14.37 -9.72 4.27
N SER A 84 14.26 -8.65 5.04
CA SER A 84 14.23 -8.74 6.49
C SER A 84 12.82 -8.95 7.02
N TYR A 85 12.74 -9.55 8.20
CA TYR A 85 11.50 -9.66 8.98
C TYR A 85 10.71 -8.34 9.07
N GLY A 86 11.40 -7.21 9.27
CA GLY A 86 10.74 -5.91 9.44
C GLY A 86 10.02 -5.44 8.18
N GLU A 87 10.66 -5.60 7.01
CA GLU A 87 10.08 -5.25 5.71
C GLU A 87 8.84 -6.11 5.40
N MET A 88 8.88 -7.40 5.75
CA MET A 88 7.76 -8.33 5.54
C MET A 88 6.54 -7.98 6.40
N VAL A 89 6.76 -7.64 7.67
CA VAL A 89 5.68 -7.27 8.60
C VAL A 89 5.03 -5.94 8.20
N ASP A 90 5.84 -4.93 7.84
CA ASP A 90 5.33 -3.61 7.41
C ASP A 90 4.44 -3.73 6.16
N GLN A 91 4.94 -4.41 5.13
CA GLN A 91 4.19 -4.63 3.91
C GLN A 91 2.96 -5.52 4.14
N GLY A 92 3.10 -6.56 4.96
CA GLY A 92 1.99 -7.42 5.36
C GLY A 92 0.86 -6.63 6.01
N GLN A 93 1.19 -5.70 6.90
CA GLN A 93 0.23 -4.83 7.55
C GLN A 93 -0.53 -3.94 6.56
N GLN A 94 0.16 -3.37 5.56
CA GLN A 94 -0.51 -2.58 4.52
C GLN A 94 -1.47 -3.43 3.67
N ILE A 95 -1.06 -4.67 3.34
CA ILE A 95 -1.87 -5.60 2.54
C ILE A 95 -3.13 -6.02 3.30
N THR A 96 -2.98 -6.49 4.53
CA THR A 96 -4.09 -7.01 5.35
C THR A 96 -5.09 -5.91 5.73
N GLN A 97 -4.65 -4.65 5.87
CA GLN A 97 -5.54 -3.51 6.12
C GLN A 97 -6.35 -3.12 4.89
N ALA A 98 -5.81 -3.33 3.69
CA ALA A 98 -6.49 -3.00 2.43
C ALA A 98 -7.61 -3.98 2.06
N VAL A 99 -7.61 -5.19 2.63
CA VAL A 99 -8.59 -6.25 2.30
C VAL A 99 -9.30 -6.79 3.54
N SER A 100 -10.36 -7.56 3.28
CA SER A 100 -11.19 -8.22 4.29
C SER A 100 -11.17 -9.75 4.19
N ILE A 101 -10.63 -10.27 3.07
CA ILE A 101 -10.32 -11.68 2.88
C ILE A 101 -9.07 -12.06 3.70
N PRO A 102 -8.98 -13.30 4.20
CA PRO A 102 -7.79 -13.79 4.87
C PRO A 102 -6.56 -13.76 3.94
N VAL A 103 -5.43 -13.35 4.51
CA VAL A 103 -4.13 -13.30 3.83
C VAL A 103 -3.17 -14.27 4.52
N ILE A 104 -2.55 -15.16 3.75
CA ILE A 104 -1.46 -16.03 4.22
C ILE A 104 -0.12 -15.35 3.92
N GLY A 105 0.66 -15.09 4.97
CA GLY A 105 1.98 -14.47 4.86
C GLY A 105 3.09 -15.49 4.58
N ASP A 106 3.95 -15.25 3.59
CA ASP A 106 5.21 -15.99 3.50
C ASP A 106 6.17 -15.45 4.57
N ALA A 107 6.77 -16.32 5.38
CA ALA A 107 7.71 -15.95 6.42
C ALA A 107 9.09 -16.56 6.20
N ASP A 108 9.37 -16.98 4.96
CA ASP A 108 10.60 -17.65 4.57
C ASP A 108 10.90 -18.78 5.59
N ASN A 109 12.10 -18.79 6.16
CA ASN A 109 12.52 -19.75 7.17
C ASN A 109 12.38 -19.26 8.62
N GLY A 110 11.63 -18.16 8.84
CA GLY A 110 11.38 -17.57 10.15
C GLY A 110 12.45 -16.59 10.66
N TYR A 111 13.39 -16.19 9.80
CA TYR A 111 14.39 -15.14 10.03
C TYR A 111 15.37 -15.41 11.20
N GLY A 112 15.69 -16.68 11.46
CA GLY A 112 16.71 -17.07 12.43
C GLY A 112 16.41 -18.39 13.14
N ASN A 113 16.60 -18.41 14.45
CA ASN A 113 16.40 -19.60 15.29
C ASN A 113 14.93 -19.72 15.75
N PRO A 114 14.55 -20.73 16.55
CA PRO A 114 13.17 -20.87 17.04
C PRO A 114 12.61 -19.63 17.78
N MET A 115 13.44 -18.85 18.48
CA MET A 115 13.00 -17.61 19.12
C MET A 115 12.67 -16.52 18.09
N ASN A 116 13.42 -16.45 16.99
CA ASN A 116 13.07 -15.61 15.85
C ASN A 116 11.74 -16.04 15.24
N VAL A 117 11.49 -17.35 15.09
CA VAL A 117 10.19 -17.86 14.63
C VAL A 117 9.05 -17.39 15.52
N LYS A 118 9.20 -17.47 16.86
CA LYS A 118 8.18 -16.94 17.80
C LYS A 118 7.93 -15.45 17.59
N ARG A 119 9.00 -14.66 17.44
CA ARG A 119 8.89 -13.23 17.13
C ARG A 119 8.15 -13.01 15.82
N THR A 120 8.46 -13.80 14.79
CA THR A 120 7.87 -13.70 13.46
C THR A 120 6.37 -13.97 13.48
N VAL A 121 5.95 -15.08 14.09
CA VAL A 121 4.53 -15.43 14.23
C VAL A 121 3.77 -14.34 14.99
N LYS A 122 4.29 -13.86 16.13
CA LYS A 122 3.67 -12.77 16.89
C LYS A 122 3.57 -11.48 16.08
N GLY A 123 4.59 -11.18 15.28
CA GLY A 123 4.59 -10.05 14.34
C GLY A 123 3.51 -10.17 13.26
N TYR A 124 3.39 -11.35 12.65
CA TYR A 124 2.43 -11.60 11.58
C TYR A 124 0.98 -11.55 12.10
N ILE A 125 0.73 -12.04 13.31
CA ILE A 125 -0.56 -11.90 13.99
C ILE A 125 -0.91 -10.42 14.17
N ARG A 126 0.03 -9.60 14.65
CA ARG A 126 -0.18 -8.15 14.82
C ARG A 126 -0.38 -7.42 13.50
N ALA A 127 0.29 -7.86 12.45
CA ALA A 127 0.08 -7.36 11.09
C ALA A 127 -1.26 -7.80 10.50
N GLY A 128 -2.04 -8.67 11.14
CA GLY A 128 -3.37 -9.08 10.70
C GLY A 128 -3.39 -10.24 9.69
N PHE A 129 -2.27 -10.96 9.53
CA PHE A 129 -2.25 -12.18 8.72
C PHE A 129 -3.15 -13.26 9.31
N ALA A 130 -3.82 -14.00 8.43
CA ALA A 130 -4.66 -15.13 8.79
C ALA A 130 -3.89 -16.45 8.88
N GLY A 131 -2.79 -16.55 8.13
CA GLY A 131 -1.88 -17.69 8.15
C GLY A 131 -0.44 -17.29 7.87
N ILE A 132 0.48 -18.22 8.09
CA ILE A 132 1.93 -18.04 7.89
C ILE A 132 2.51 -19.28 7.21
N ILE A 133 3.36 -19.10 6.20
CA ILE A 133 4.16 -20.16 5.57
C ILE A 133 5.57 -20.12 6.16
N LEU A 134 6.02 -21.26 6.71
CA LEU A 134 7.37 -21.42 7.27
C LEU A 134 8.09 -22.58 6.60
N GLU A 135 9.27 -22.32 6.06
CA GLU A 135 10.08 -23.31 5.34
C GLU A 135 11.29 -23.83 6.13
N ASP A 136 11.78 -25.01 5.75
CA ASP A 136 12.90 -25.71 6.41
C ASP A 136 14.27 -25.43 5.78
N GLN A 137 14.41 -24.37 5.00
CA GLN A 137 15.68 -23.99 4.37
C GLN A 137 16.70 -23.41 5.38
N VAL A 138 17.98 -23.63 5.06
CA VAL A 138 19.12 -22.96 5.71
C VAL A 138 19.18 -21.50 5.25
N SER A 139 19.60 -20.57 6.14
CA SER A 139 19.88 -19.18 5.76
C SER A 139 21.26 -19.02 5.12
N PRO A 140 21.44 -18.20 4.08
CA PRO A 140 20.39 -17.52 3.30
C PRO A 140 19.60 -18.52 2.45
N LYS A 141 18.28 -18.34 2.40
CA LYS A 141 17.37 -19.21 1.64
C LYS A 141 17.46 -18.95 0.13
N ALA A 142 17.11 -19.97 -0.65
CA ALA A 142 17.05 -19.90 -2.10
C ALA A 142 15.62 -20.14 -2.59
N CYS A 143 15.24 -19.50 -3.69
CA CYS A 143 13.91 -19.72 -4.29
C CYS A 143 13.62 -21.21 -4.55
N GLY A 144 12.37 -21.58 -4.26
CA GLY A 144 11.75 -22.90 -4.40
C GLY A 144 11.82 -23.62 -5.75
N HIS A 145 12.43 -23.02 -6.77
CA HIS A 145 12.68 -23.66 -8.06
C HIS A 145 14.13 -23.55 -8.55
N THR A 146 15.05 -23.05 -7.71
CA THR A 146 16.48 -22.87 -8.03
C THR A 146 17.36 -24.05 -7.60
N ARG A 147 18.62 -24.10 -8.08
CA ARG A 147 19.61 -25.18 -7.83
C ARG A 147 20.30 -25.03 -6.47
N ASN A 148 20.88 -26.12 -5.94
CA ASN A 148 21.71 -26.18 -4.72
C ASN A 148 21.00 -25.80 -3.41
N ARG A 149 19.73 -26.17 -3.26
CA ARG A 149 19.00 -25.98 -2.00
C ARG A 149 19.57 -26.81 -0.87
N LYS A 150 19.50 -26.23 0.33
CA LYS A 150 19.90 -26.87 1.57
C LYS A 150 18.79 -26.69 2.58
N VAL A 151 18.41 -27.78 3.22
CA VAL A 151 17.47 -27.79 4.33
C VAL A 151 18.21 -28.03 5.63
N VAL A 152 17.66 -27.54 6.74
CA VAL A 152 18.20 -27.78 8.08
C VAL A 152 18.00 -29.24 8.51
N SER A 153 18.59 -29.62 9.64
CA SER A 153 18.36 -30.96 10.21
C SER A 153 16.87 -31.18 10.53
N ARG A 154 16.46 -32.45 10.67
CA ARG A 154 15.08 -32.79 11.00
C ARG A 154 14.67 -32.17 12.34
N GLU A 155 15.56 -32.24 13.32
CA GLU A 155 15.36 -31.72 14.67
C GLU A 155 15.13 -30.21 14.64
N GLU A 156 15.99 -29.47 13.92
CA GLU A 156 15.86 -28.01 13.80
C GLU A 156 14.54 -27.63 13.10
N ALA A 157 14.19 -28.31 12.00
CA ALA A 157 12.95 -28.04 11.28
C ALA A 157 11.72 -28.24 12.17
N ILE A 158 11.66 -29.34 12.92
CA ILE A 158 10.58 -29.62 13.86
C ILE A 158 10.51 -28.56 14.97
N MET A 159 11.66 -28.15 15.53
CA MET A 159 11.69 -27.13 16.58
C MET A 159 11.18 -25.76 16.09
N ARG A 160 11.41 -25.41 14.82
CA ARG A 160 10.83 -24.19 14.23
C ARG A 160 9.31 -24.26 14.17
N ILE A 161 8.74 -25.38 13.72
CA ILE A 161 7.27 -25.57 13.68
C ILE A 161 6.67 -25.55 15.09
N LYS A 162 7.28 -26.26 16.05
CA LYS A 162 6.84 -26.22 17.46
C LYS A 162 6.86 -24.81 18.03
N ALA A 163 7.93 -24.04 17.78
CA ALA A 163 8.01 -22.66 18.21
C ALA A 163 6.91 -21.78 17.60
N ALA A 164 6.52 -22.04 16.34
CA ALA A 164 5.40 -21.34 15.72
C ALA A 164 4.06 -21.67 16.40
N VAL A 165 3.84 -22.95 16.72
CA VAL A 165 2.65 -23.42 17.45
C VAL A 165 2.60 -22.83 18.86
N ASP A 166 3.71 -22.85 19.60
CA ASP A 166 3.81 -22.24 20.92
C ASP A 166 3.47 -20.74 20.86
N ALA A 167 3.97 -20.01 19.85
CA ALA A 167 3.69 -18.59 19.69
C ALA A 167 2.21 -18.30 19.39
N ARG A 168 1.55 -19.18 18.63
CA ARG A 168 0.10 -19.13 18.40
C ARG A 168 -0.68 -19.34 19.70
N GLU A 169 -0.31 -20.35 20.49
CA GLU A 169 -0.95 -20.65 21.78
C GLU A 169 -0.75 -19.52 22.81
N GLU A 170 0.48 -19.02 22.95
CA GLU A 170 0.84 -17.91 23.85
C GLU A 170 0.07 -16.61 23.55
N THR A 171 -0.36 -16.42 22.30
CA THR A 171 -1.12 -15.23 21.88
C THR A 171 -2.64 -15.46 21.88
N GLY A 172 -3.11 -16.70 22.10
CA GLY A 172 -4.51 -17.06 21.95
C GLY A 172 -5.04 -16.83 20.52
N SER A 173 -4.15 -16.86 19.53
CA SER A 173 -4.47 -16.58 18.14
C SER A 173 -4.89 -17.83 17.39
N ASP A 174 -5.75 -17.65 16.39
CA ASP A 174 -6.18 -18.71 15.49
C ASP A 174 -5.37 -18.79 14.20
N ILE A 175 -4.18 -18.16 14.16
CA ILE A 175 -3.33 -18.15 12.95
C ILE A 175 -3.06 -19.57 12.44
N VAL A 176 -3.20 -19.75 11.13
CA VAL A 176 -2.94 -21.02 10.44
C VAL A 176 -1.45 -21.14 10.14
N ILE A 177 -0.83 -22.24 10.56
CA ILE A 177 0.58 -22.53 10.32
C ILE A 177 0.69 -23.48 9.13
N VAL A 178 1.22 -22.96 8.02
CA VAL A 178 1.54 -23.73 6.81
C VAL A 178 3.01 -24.13 6.86
N ALA A 179 3.28 -25.40 7.09
CA ALA A 179 4.65 -25.92 7.14
C ALA A 179 5.10 -26.35 5.74
N ARG A 180 6.10 -25.64 5.21
CA ARG A 180 6.71 -25.89 3.90
C ARG A 180 7.99 -26.70 4.06
N THR A 181 8.20 -27.68 3.19
CA THR A 181 9.50 -28.35 3.04
C THR A 181 10.05 -28.23 1.62
N ASP A 182 11.32 -27.89 1.52
CA ASP A 182 12.08 -27.83 0.27
C ASP A 182 12.98 -29.07 0.08
N SER A 183 12.83 -30.08 0.96
CA SER A 183 13.70 -31.25 0.99
C SER A 183 13.53 -32.17 -0.22
N ARG A 184 12.44 -32.04 -1.01
CA ARG A 184 12.25 -32.81 -2.24
C ARG A 184 13.41 -32.62 -3.20
N GLN A 185 13.89 -31.39 -3.36
CA GLN A 185 15.04 -31.11 -4.22
C GLN A 185 16.38 -31.17 -3.50
N ALA A 186 16.40 -30.85 -2.21
CA ALA A 186 17.65 -30.85 -1.43
C ALA A 186 18.12 -32.27 -1.05
N VAL A 187 17.18 -33.21 -0.86
CA VAL A 187 17.44 -34.56 -0.33
C VAL A 187 16.71 -35.62 -1.16
N SER A 188 15.40 -35.84 -0.96
CA SER A 188 14.62 -36.87 -1.65
C SER A 188 13.11 -36.69 -1.43
N LEU A 189 12.29 -37.42 -2.20
CA LEU A 189 10.85 -37.49 -1.96
C LEU A 189 10.53 -38.11 -0.59
N ASP A 190 11.16 -39.22 -0.25
CA ASP A 190 10.91 -39.90 1.04
C ASP A 190 11.22 -39.01 2.24
N GLU A 191 12.29 -38.20 2.16
CA GLU A 191 12.60 -37.21 3.19
C GLU A 191 11.50 -36.15 3.30
N SER A 192 10.99 -35.65 2.17
CA SER A 192 9.90 -34.65 2.16
C SER A 192 8.58 -35.18 2.72
N LEU A 193 8.26 -36.45 2.43
CA LEU A 193 7.09 -37.13 3.00
C LEU A 193 7.25 -37.34 4.51
N TRP A 194 8.44 -37.77 4.95
CA TRP A 194 8.75 -37.92 6.38
C TRP A 194 8.62 -36.58 7.12
N ARG A 195 9.20 -35.50 6.58
CA ARG A 195 9.13 -34.16 7.17
C ARG A 195 7.70 -33.64 7.24
N SER A 196 6.91 -33.87 6.20
CA SER A 196 5.49 -33.48 6.20
C SER A 196 4.71 -34.12 7.34
N ARG A 197 4.92 -35.43 7.61
CA ARG A 197 4.35 -36.11 8.79
C ARG A 197 4.82 -35.48 10.08
N ALA A 198 6.14 -35.29 10.22
CA ALA A 198 6.71 -34.71 11.42
C ALA A 198 6.23 -33.27 11.69
N PHE A 199 5.96 -32.48 10.64
CA PHE A 199 5.40 -31.13 10.77
C PHE A 199 3.93 -31.14 11.18
N ALA A 200 3.13 -32.06 10.63
CA ALA A 200 1.76 -32.27 11.07
C ALA A 200 1.72 -32.73 12.54
N ASP A 201 2.55 -33.70 12.93
CA ASP A 201 2.68 -34.17 14.32
C ASP A 201 3.15 -33.07 15.27
N ALA A 202 3.93 -32.10 14.78
CA ALA A 202 4.36 -30.93 15.54
C ALA A 202 3.28 -29.85 15.68
N GLY A 203 2.12 -30.01 15.02
CA GLY A 203 0.96 -29.12 15.14
C GLY A 203 0.78 -28.12 13.99
N ALA A 204 1.43 -28.32 12.84
CA ALA A 204 1.13 -27.55 11.63
C ALA A 204 -0.28 -27.86 11.12
N ASP A 205 -1.02 -26.83 10.72
CA ASP A 205 -2.41 -26.96 10.27
C ASP A 205 -2.49 -27.36 8.78
N VAL A 206 -1.51 -26.93 8.00
CA VAL A 206 -1.39 -27.22 6.56
C VAL A 206 0.03 -27.64 6.26
N VAL A 207 0.21 -28.64 5.39
CA VAL A 207 1.53 -29.06 4.91
C VAL A 207 1.73 -28.74 3.43
N PHE A 208 2.96 -28.43 3.06
CA PHE A 208 3.32 -28.04 1.70
C PHE A 208 4.70 -28.61 1.33
N ILE A 209 4.78 -29.44 0.29
CA ILE A 209 6.05 -29.84 -0.32
C ILE A 209 6.24 -29.02 -1.58
N ASP A 210 7.34 -28.26 -1.66
CA ASP A 210 7.63 -27.47 -2.84
C ASP A 210 8.30 -28.30 -3.94
N ALA A 211 7.95 -27.94 -5.19
CA ALA A 211 8.55 -28.48 -6.40
C ALA A 211 8.54 -30.03 -6.56
N LEU A 212 7.41 -30.67 -6.25
CA LEU A 212 7.12 -32.05 -6.65
C LEU A 212 7.19 -32.20 -8.17
N ALA A 213 7.82 -33.27 -8.67
CA ALA A 213 8.22 -33.37 -10.07
C ALA A 213 7.21 -34.11 -10.98
N SER A 214 6.18 -34.74 -10.41
CA SER A 214 5.14 -35.43 -11.18
C SER A 214 3.84 -35.54 -10.40
N GLU A 215 2.74 -35.77 -11.10
CA GLU A 215 1.42 -36.05 -10.52
C GLU A 215 1.44 -37.25 -9.57
N ARG A 216 2.25 -38.28 -9.87
CA ARG A 216 2.44 -39.43 -8.97
C ARG A 216 3.02 -39.04 -7.62
N GLU A 217 3.98 -38.11 -7.60
CA GLU A 217 4.53 -37.59 -6.35
C GLU A 217 3.49 -36.76 -5.58
N MET A 218 2.70 -35.95 -6.29
CA MET A 218 1.59 -35.17 -5.72
C MET A 218 0.53 -36.07 -5.07
N LYS A 219 0.15 -37.15 -5.75
CA LYS A 219 -0.74 -38.18 -5.21
C LYS A 219 -0.15 -38.84 -3.96
N SER A 220 1.11 -39.26 -4.04
CA SER A 220 1.81 -39.88 -2.90
C SER A 220 1.85 -38.95 -1.68
N PHE A 221 2.07 -37.66 -1.90
CA PHE A 221 2.04 -36.66 -0.82
C PHE A 221 0.66 -36.54 -0.17
N CYS A 222 -0.41 -36.53 -0.97
CA CYS A 222 -1.77 -36.43 -0.43
C CYS A 222 -2.20 -37.68 0.35
N GLU A 223 -1.81 -38.87 -0.13
CA GLU A 223 -2.07 -40.17 0.52
C GLU A 223 -1.35 -40.34 1.87
N VAL A 224 -0.21 -39.66 2.07
CA VAL A 224 0.60 -39.78 3.27
C VAL A 224 -0.07 -39.21 4.52
N LEU A 225 -0.93 -38.19 4.38
CA LEU A 225 -1.61 -37.51 5.48
C LEU A 225 -3.04 -37.12 5.06
N PRO A 226 -3.96 -38.07 4.80
CA PRO A 226 -5.23 -37.77 4.13
C PRO A 226 -6.08 -36.70 4.86
N LEU A 227 -6.00 -36.65 6.18
CA LEU A 227 -6.78 -35.73 7.01
C LEU A 227 -6.19 -34.31 7.14
N VAL A 228 -4.91 -34.12 6.80
CA VAL A 228 -4.26 -32.81 6.93
C VAL A 228 -4.41 -32.05 5.61
N PRO A 229 -4.89 -30.79 5.61
CA PRO A 229 -4.91 -29.97 4.41
C PRO A 229 -3.53 -29.83 3.76
N LYS A 230 -3.49 -29.93 2.42
CA LYS A 230 -2.27 -29.70 1.64
C LYS A 230 -2.41 -28.46 0.78
N MET A 231 -1.31 -27.75 0.63
CA MET A 231 -1.19 -26.63 -0.30
C MET A 231 -0.40 -27.07 -1.54
N ALA A 232 -0.94 -26.75 -2.72
CA ALA A 232 -0.27 -26.91 -4.00
C ALA A 232 0.22 -25.56 -4.51
N ASN A 233 1.43 -25.52 -5.08
CA ASN A 233 2.02 -24.31 -5.65
C ASN A 233 2.07 -24.45 -7.19
N MET A 234 1.15 -23.78 -7.88
CA MET A 234 1.02 -23.83 -9.34
C MET A 234 1.85 -22.71 -9.98
N LEU A 235 3.12 -22.98 -10.19
CA LEU A 235 4.07 -22.03 -10.79
C LEU A 235 3.90 -21.94 -12.33
N GLU A 236 3.01 -21.08 -12.81
CA GLU A 236 2.55 -20.98 -14.21
C GLU A 236 3.63 -20.64 -15.27
N GLY A 237 4.86 -20.36 -14.84
CA GLY A 237 5.99 -19.93 -15.67
C GLY A 237 7.02 -21.01 -16.01
N GLY A 238 6.68 -22.29 -15.86
CA GLY A 238 7.60 -23.41 -16.14
C GLY A 238 8.38 -23.89 -14.93
N GLY A 239 7.72 -23.96 -13.77
CA GLY A 239 8.25 -24.63 -12.59
C GLY A 239 8.48 -26.13 -12.82
N LYS A 240 9.06 -26.81 -11.83
CA LYS A 240 9.26 -28.27 -11.90
C LYS A 240 7.96 -29.06 -11.72
N THR A 241 6.95 -28.45 -11.10
CA THR A 241 5.68 -29.09 -10.81
C THR A 241 4.75 -28.99 -12.01
N PRO A 242 4.13 -30.10 -12.45
CA PRO A 242 3.13 -30.07 -13.50
C PRO A 242 1.95 -29.20 -13.07
N ILE A 243 1.46 -28.36 -13.99
CA ILE A 243 0.31 -27.50 -13.74
C ILE A 243 -0.97 -28.31 -13.93
N LEU A 244 -1.70 -28.50 -12.84
CA LEU A 244 -2.98 -29.19 -12.81
C LEU A 244 -4.11 -28.17 -12.63
N THR A 245 -5.30 -28.54 -13.10
CA THR A 245 -6.52 -27.78 -12.87
C THR A 245 -6.96 -27.89 -11.40
N PRO A 246 -7.76 -26.92 -10.89
CA PRO A 246 -8.32 -27.04 -9.54
C PRO A 246 -9.08 -28.35 -9.32
N PHE A 247 -9.83 -28.82 -10.32
CA PHE A 247 -10.57 -30.07 -10.23
C PHE A 247 -9.65 -31.28 -10.02
N GLU A 248 -8.58 -31.41 -10.82
CA GLU A 248 -7.59 -32.48 -10.65
C GLU A 248 -6.87 -32.40 -9.29
N LEU A 249 -6.57 -31.18 -8.81
CA LEU A 249 -5.97 -30.98 -7.49
C LEU A 249 -6.91 -31.40 -6.36
N GLU A 250 -8.21 -31.13 -6.49
CA GLU A 250 -9.23 -31.57 -5.55
C GLU A 250 -9.33 -33.10 -5.51
N GLU A 251 -9.34 -33.77 -6.67
CA GLU A 251 -9.36 -35.23 -6.77
C GLU A 251 -8.12 -35.87 -6.12
N LEU A 252 -6.96 -35.23 -6.23
CA LEU A 252 -5.74 -35.69 -5.56
C LEU A 252 -5.78 -35.48 -4.03
N GLY A 253 -6.62 -34.58 -3.52
CA GLY A 253 -6.76 -34.30 -2.09
C GLY A 253 -6.05 -33.03 -1.60
N TYR A 254 -5.79 -32.07 -2.49
CA TYR A 254 -5.33 -30.73 -2.10
C TYR A 254 -6.47 -29.86 -1.61
N LYS A 255 -6.13 -28.89 -0.75
CA LYS A 255 -7.09 -27.97 -0.15
C LYS A 255 -6.89 -26.52 -0.56
N LEU A 256 -5.64 -26.10 -0.65
CA LEU A 256 -5.25 -24.76 -1.03
C LEU A 256 -4.42 -24.80 -2.30
N VAL A 257 -4.64 -23.85 -3.20
CA VAL A 257 -3.87 -23.71 -4.44
C VAL A 257 -3.33 -22.29 -4.52
N ALA A 258 -2.00 -22.19 -4.65
CA ALA A 258 -1.29 -20.95 -4.84
C ALA A 258 -0.98 -20.71 -6.32
N TYR A 259 -1.29 -19.51 -6.80
CA TYR A 259 -0.84 -18.97 -8.08
C TYR A 259 0.14 -17.84 -7.84
N PRO A 260 1.44 -18.14 -7.67
CA PRO A 260 2.43 -17.11 -7.43
C PRO A 260 2.59 -16.18 -8.65
N LEU A 261 2.84 -16.71 -9.85
CA LEU A 261 3.45 -15.93 -10.93
C LEU A 261 2.50 -15.11 -11.78
N SER A 262 1.24 -15.50 -11.95
CA SER A 262 0.38 -14.89 -12.96
C SER A 262 0.29 -13.38 -12.84
N LEU A 263 -0.15 -12.83 -11.69
CA LEU A 263 -0.33 -11.38 -11.57
C LEU A 263 0.96 -10.61 -11.84
N MET A 264 2.10 -11.10 -11.35
CA MET A 264 3.39 -10.45 -11.57
C MET A 264 3.85 -10.54 -13.02
N GLY A 265 3.75 -11.73 -13.63
CA GLY A 265 4.14 -11.95 -15.02
C GLY A 265 3.36 -11.05 -15.97
N TYR A 266 2.05 -10.90 -15.74
CA TYR A 266 1.21 -9.99 -16.51
C TYR A 266 1.59 -8.52 -16.32
N VAL A 267 1.86 -8.08 -15.08
CA VAL A 267 2.30 -6.70 -14.80
C VAL A 267 3.63 -6.40 -15.50
N ILE A 268 4.63 -7.28 -15.37
CA ILE A 268 5.93 -7.11 -16.03
C ILE A 268 5.75 -6.95 -17.54
N ARG A 269 4.95 -7.83 -18.16
CA ARG A 269 4.72 -7.78 -19.60
C ARG A 269 4.00 -6.50 -20.02
N ALA A 270 2.95 -6.12 -19.30
CA ALA A 270 2.19 -4.89 -19.57
C ALA A 270 3.05 -3.63 -19.44
N MET A 271 3.93 -3.57 -18.44
CA MET A 271 4.88 -2.48 -18.29
C MET A 271 5.90 -2.44 -19.43
N GLN A 272 6.46 -3.60 -19.83
CA GLN A 272 7.38 -3.70 -20.97
C GLN A 272 6.75 -3.23 -22.28
N ASP A 273 5.53 -3.69 -22.58
CA ASP A 273 4.79 -3.30 -23.77
C ASP A 273 4.46 -1.80 -23.75
N SER A 274 4.10 -1.26 -22.58
CA SER A 274 3.82 0.17 -22.41
C SER A 274 5.05 1.04 -22.63
N LEU A 275 6.19 0.66 -22.03
CA LEU A 275 7.46 1.38 -22.20
C LEU A 275 7.96 1.33 -23.65
N ALA A 276 7.78 0.20 -24.34
CA ALA A 276 8.12 0.07 -25.75
C ALA A 276 7.26 0.98 -26.64
N ALA A 277 5.95 1.07 -26.37
CA ALA A 277 5.06 1.97 -27.09
C ALA A 277 5.42 3.45 -26.86
N ILE A 278 5.64 3.84 -25.60
CA ILE A 278 6.03 5.21 -25.23
C ILE A 278 7.34 5.60 -25.91
N LYS A 279 8.35 4.72 -25.89
CA LYS A 279 9.63 4.94 -26.58
C LYS A 279 9.46 5.09 -28.09
N GLY A 280 8.48 4.40 -28.67
CA GLY A 280 8.10 4.52 -30.08
C GLY A 280 7.20 5.72 -30.41
N GLY A 281 6.93 6.62 -29.45
CA GLY A 281 6.07 7.80 -29.64
C GLY A 281 4.58 7.50 -29.68
N ARG A 282 4.14 6.34 -29.20
CA ARG A 282 2.74 5.91 -29.16
C ARG A 282 2.26 5.74 -27.73
N ILE A 283 0.99 6.00 -27.49
CA ILE A 283 0.33 5.63 -26.24
C ILE A 283 -0.12 4.16 -26.38
N PRO A 284 0.01 3.32 -25.33
CA PRO A 284 -0.49 1.95 -25.36
C PRO A 284 -1.97 1.91 -25.77
N PRO A 285 -2.40 0.96 -26.61
CA PRO A 285 -3.78 0.93 -27.09
C PRO A 285 -4.79 0.78 -25.93
N PRO A 286 -5.99 1.41 -26.03
CA PRO A 286 -6.99 1.43 -24.95
C PRO A 286 -7.48 0.07 -24.47
N GLY A 287 -7.31 -1.00 -25.27
CA GLY A 287 -7.71 -2.36 -24.89
C GLY A 287 -6.88 -2.98 -23.77
N SER A 288 -5.75 -2.37 -23.38
CA SER A 288 -4.83 -2.90 -22.37
C SER A 288 -4.73 -2.04 -21.11
N MET A 289 -5.36 -0.86 -21.08
CA MET A 289 -5.28 0.08 -19.97
C MET A 289 -6.69 0.41 -19.46
N PRO A 290 -6.98 0.25 -18.15
CA PRO A 290 -8.23 0.72 -17.57
C PRO A 290 -8.38 2.23 -17.79
N SER A 291 -9.61 2.67 -18.05
CA SER A 291 -9.96 4.08 -18.10
C SER A 291 -9.67 4.77 -16.77
N PHE A 292 -9.51 6.10 -16.80
CA PHE A 292 -9.30 6.87 -15.58
C PHE A 292 -10.46 6.72 -14.57
N GLU A 293 -11.69 6.52 -15.06
CA GLU A 293 -12.85 6.25 -14.21
C GLU A 293 -12.75 4.88 -13.52
N GLU A 294 -12.33 3.84 -14.24
CA GLU A 294 -12.09 2.52 -13.65
C GLU A 294 -10.95 2.55 -12.62
N ILE A 295 -9.87 3.30 -12.88
CA ILE A 295 -8.77 3.46 -11.91
C ILE A 295 -9.28 4.15 -10.64
N LYS A 296 -10.06 5.23 -10.76
CA LYS A 296 -10.66 5.92 -9.61
C LYS A 296 -11.56 4.98 -8.81
N ASP A 297 -12.36 4.18 -9.49
CA ASP A 297 -13.22 3.19 -8.83
C ASP A 297 -12.39 2.12 -8.10
N ILE A 298 -11.36 1.57 -8.76
CA ILE A 298 -10.44 0.57 -8.19
C ILE A 298 -9.78 1.10 -6.92
N LEU A 299 -9.31 2.36 -6.95
CA LEU A 299 -8.66 3.01 -5.81
C LEU A 299 -9.63 3.49 -4.72
N GLY A 300 -10.94 3.34 -4.93
CA GLY A 300 -11.96 3.66 -3.93
C GLY A 300 -12.31 5.15 -3.82
N PHE A 301 -12.00 5.97 -4.83
CA PHE A 301 -12.37 7.39 -4.85
C PHE A 301 -13.89 7.57 -4.71
N ASN A 302 -14.68 6.69 -5.33
CA ASN A 302 -16.14 6.74 -5.24
C ASN A 302 -16.61 6.61 -3.77
N THR A 303 -16.08 5.63 -3.04
CA THR A 303 -16.37 5.42 -1.61
C THR A 303 -15.89 6.60 -0.77
N TYR A 304 -14.67 7.10 -1.03
CA TYR A 304 -14.13 8.27 -0.33
C TYR A 304 -15.06 9.48 -0.47
N TYR A 305 -15.47 9.83 -1.69
CA TYR A 305 -16.36 10.98 -1.91
C TYR A 305 -17.76 10.78 -1.33
N GLU A 306 -18.25 9.53 -1.25
CA GLU A 306 -19.50 9.23 -0.56
C GLU A 306 -19.40 9.39 0.96
N GLU A 307 -18.28 8.99 1.56
CA GLU A 307 -18.03 9.21 2.99
C GLU A 307 -17.77 10.68 3.31
N GLU A 308 -17.00 11.38 2.49
CA GLU A 308 -16.71 12.82 2.62
C GLU A 308 -18.01 13.64 2.68
N LYS A 309 -19.00 13.30 1.84
CA LYS A 309 -20.34 13.94 1.87
C LYS A 309 -21.03 13.84 3.23
N ARG A 310 -20.74 12.82 4.05
CA ARG A 310 -21.31 12.67 5.40
C ARG A 310 -20.72 13.65 6.40
N TYR A 311 -19.50 14.11 6.16
CA TYR A 311 -18.77 15.07 6.99
C TYR A 311 -18.73 16.47 6.38
N ALA A 312 -19.35 16.64 5.20
CA ALA A 312 -19.54 17.95 4.58
C ALA A 312 -20.34 18.85 5.53
N ILE A 313 -19.72 19.95 5.96
CA ILE A 313 -20.35 20.92 6.84
C ILE A 313 -21.47 21.61 6.06
N SER A 314 -22.72 21.41 6.48
CA SER A 314 -23.83 22.21 5.97
C SER A 314 -23.59 23.66 6.37
N SER A 315 -23.70 24.60 5.42
CA SER A 315 -23.54 26.05 5.66
C SER A 315 -24.45 26.58 6.77
N GLY A 316 -25.50 25.84 7.17
CA GLY A 316 -26.36 26.15 8.32
C GLY A 316 -25.78 25.82 9.71
N GLN A 317 -24.77 24.94 9.82
CA GLN A 317 -24.13 24.60 11.09
C GLN A 317 -23.01 25.58 11.50
N MET A 318 -22.29 26.15 10.54
CA MET A 318 -21.32 27.23 10.82
C MET A 318 -21.99 28.48 11.39
N ALA A 319 -23.23 28.77 11.00
CA ALA A 319 -24.01 29.90 11.53
C ALA A 319 -24.38 29.70 13.02
N ARG A 320 -24.63 28.46 13.46
CA ARG A 320 -24.94 28.16 14.87
C ARG A 320 -23.70 28.13 15.76
N GLN A 321 -22.55 27.66 15.25
CA GLN A 321 -21.29 27.69 16.01
C GLN A 321 -20.74 29.12 16.17
N ARG A 322 -20.85 29.98 15.15
CA ARG A 322 -20.48 31.41 15.28
C ARG A 322 -21.39 32.18 16.24
N ALA A 323 -22.66 31.78 16.38
CA ALA A 323 -23.57 32.41 17.34
C ALA A 323 -23.28 31.98 18.80
N SER A 324 -22.76 30.78 19.02
CA SER A 324 -22.46 30.25 20.36
C SER A 324 -21.12 30.74 20.94
N SER A 325 -20.20 31.24 20.12
CA SER A 325 -18.89 31.72 20.57
C SER A 325 -18.87 33.19 21.02
N ASN A 326 -20.00 33.92 20.93
CA ASN A 326 -20.08 35.35 21.25
C ASN A 326 -20.55 35.68 22.67
N VAL A 327 -20.43 34.77 23.65
CA VAL A 327 -20.91 35.01 25.04
C VAL A 327 -19.93 35.79 25.92
N TYR A 328 -18.74 36.17 25.44
CA TYR A 328 -17.82 37.01 26.22
C TYR A 328 -17.35 38.24 25.42
N GLY A 329 -17.95 39.39 25.71
CA GLY A 329 -17.53 40.67 25.15
C GLY A 329 -18.49 41.82 25.42
N ILE A 330 -18.82 42.09 26.69
CA ILE A 330 -19.40 43.39 27.08
C ILE A 330 -18.25 44.35 27.32
N GLN A 331 -18.07 45.35 26.46
CA GLN A 331 -17.85 46.73 26.94
C GLN A 331 -18.10 47.78 25.84
N GLN A 332 -18.82 48.82 26.26
CA GLN A 332 -19.34 49.95 25.51
C GLN A 332 -18.25 50.89 25.00
N ARG A 333 -18.49 51.50 23.84
CA ARG A 333 -18.36 52.95 23.61
C ARG A 333 -19.22 53.40 22.41
N THR A 334 -19.95 54.48 22.63
CA THR A 334 -20.95 55.13 21.75
C THR A 334 -20.28 56.28 20.92
N PRO A 335 -21.01 57.09 20.11
CA PRO A 335 -21.00 56.99 18.65
C PRO A 335 -20.48 58.27 17.97
N ASP A 336 -20.10 58.22 16.69
CA ASP A 336 -20.24 59.40 15.83
C ASP A 336 -20.35 59.03 14.34
N ASP A 337 -21.14 59.83 13.64
CA ASP A 337 -21.66 59.70 12.27
C ASP A 337 -20.54 59.70 11.19
N THR A 338 -20.67 59.18 9.96
CA THR A 338 -21.66 59.51 8.91
C THR A 338 -21.38 58.60 7.68
N GLU A 339 -22.45 58.22 6.96
CA GLU A 339 -22.59 57.85 5.52
C GLU A 339 -21.36 57.34 4.72
N GLN A 340 -21.41 56.24 3.95
CA GLN A 340 -22.16 56.12 2.69
C GLN A 340 -22.28 54.67 2.22
N ARG A 341 -23.39 54.41 1.51
CA ARG A 341 -23.90 53.14 1.03
C ARG A 341 -23.50 52.97 -0.45
N SER A 342 -22.74 51.94 -0.81
CA SER A 342 -22.69 51.48 -2.21
C SER A 342 -22.38 49.98 -2.35
N LYS A 343 -23.40 49.29 -2.89
CA LYS A 343 -23.54 47.99 -3.55
C LYS A 343 -22.28 47.17 -3.92
N SER A 344 -22.42 45.85 -3.70
CA SER A 344 -21.60 44.71 -4.14
C SER A 344 -21.36 44.64 -5.66
N PRO A 345 -20.40 43.81 -6.14
CA PRO A 345 -20.69 42.38 -6.36
C PRO A 345 -19.61 41.41 -5.85
N GLN A 346 -20.03 40.14 -5.79
CA GLN A 346 -19.36 38.96 -5.26
C GLN A 346 -18.12 38.54 -6.07
N ASP A 347 -17.08 38.08 -5.38
CA ASP A 347 -16.11 37.10 -5.89
C ASP A 347 -15.94 35.98 -4.85
N PRO A 348 -15.78 34.71 -5.27
CA PRO A 348 -15.71 33.58 -4.36
C PRO A 348 -14.35 33.53 -3.66
N VAL A 349 -14.37 33.63 -2.33
CA VAL A 349 -13.20 33.40 -1.47
C VAL A 349 -12.84 31.92 -1.55
N VAL A 350 -11.77 31.58 -2.27
CA VAL A 350 -11.12 30.27 -2.15
C VAL A 350 -10.22 30.32 -0.92
N GLU A 351 -10.76 29.86 0.21
CA GLU A 351 -10.00 29.70 1.45
C GLU A 351 -9.21 28.38 1.37
N VAL A 352 -7.93 28.46 0.99
CA VAL A 352 -7.00 27.32 1.01
C VAL A 352 -6.62 27.06 2.47
N ILE A 353 -7.24 26.04 3.06
CA ILE A 353 -6.85 25.48 4.35
C ILE A 353 -5.52 24.74 4.15
N THR A 354 -4.45 25.26 4.74
CA THR A 354 -3.16 24.56 4.80
C THR A 354 -3.25 23.37 5.78
N PRO A 355 -2.88 22.15 5.36
CA PRO A 355 -2.72 21.04 6.28
C PRO A 355 -1.47 21.24 7.13
N GLU A 356 -1.60 21.12 8.45
CA GLU A 356 -0.46 20.99 9.37
C GLU A 356 0.32 19.71 9.04
N VAL A 357 1.46 19.84 8.36
CA VAL A 357 2.33 18.71 8.00
C VAL A 357 3.79 19.09 8.27
N TYR A 358 4.30 18.56 9.38
CA TYR A 358 5.68 18.21 9.72
C TYR A 358 6.66 19.30 10.15
N SER A 359 6.69 19.54 11.47
CA SER A 359 7.92 19.81 12.22
C SER A 359 8.69 18.51 12.44
N SER A 360 9.74 18.26 11.65
CA SER A 360 10.78 17.29 12.01
C SER A 360 12.14 17.73 11.49
N TYR A 361 12.75 18.72 12.15
CA TYR A 361 14.20 18.84 12.22
C TYR A 361 14.59 19.34 13.61
N GLY A 362 15.66 18.74 14.13
CA GLY A 362 16.02 18.67 15.53
C GLY A 362 16.34 20.00 16.20
N ALA A 363 16.37 19.91 17.52
CA ALA A 363 16.93 20.90 18.41
C ALA A 363 18.35 21.26 17.97
N ASP A 364 18.53 22.51 17.54
CA ASP A 364 19.79 23.20 17.79
C ASP A 364 19.52 24.68 18.06
N ASN A 365 20.09 25.15 19.17
CA ASN A 365 19.72 26.38 19.86
C ASN A 365 20.64 27.51 19.38
N SER A 366 20.46 27.94 18.13
CA SER A 366 21.14 29.13 17.59
C SER A 366 20.11 30.11 17.03
N ARG A 367 20.00 31.28 17.69
CA ARG A 367 19.21 32.42 17.20
C ARG A 367 19.80 32.92 15.88
N GLY A 368 19.33 32.36 14.77
CA GLY A 368 19.58 32.89 13.44
C GLY A 368 18.68 34.09 13.13
N PRO A 369 19.03 34.92 12.12
CA PRO A 369 18.29 36.14 11.75
C PRO A 369 16.84 35.90 11.27
N PHE A 370 16.44 34.64 11.18
CA PHE A 370 15.26 34.21 10.45
C PHE A 370 13.95 34.26 11.25
N SER A 371 13.91 34.39 12.57
CA SER A 371 12.63 34.15 13.30
C SER A 371 11.51 35.17 13.03
N GLY A 372 11.80 36.33 12.43
CA GLY A 372 10.79 37.35 12.09
C GLY A 372 10.24 37.28 10.66
N ILE A 373 11.04 36.79 9.71
CA ILE A 373 10.73 36.88 8.26
C ILE A 373 9.64 35.88 7.85
N TRP A 374 9.60 34.69 8.47
CA TRP A 374 8.60 33.65 8.16
C TRP A 374 7.17 34.00 8.57
N SER A 375 6.98 35.08 9.32
CA SER A 375 5.65 35.61 9.69
C SER A 375 5.11 36.65 8.69
N ARG A 376 5.92 37.07 7.70
CA ARG A 376 5.57 38.10 6.71
C ARG A 376 4.96 37.50 5.45
N THR A 377 4.20 38.32 4.73
CA THR A 377 3.46 37.89 3.54
C THR A 377 4.02 38.57 2.29
N LEU A 378 4.30 37.78 1.26
CA LEU A 378 4.64 38.28 -0.07
C LEU A 378 3.37 38.49 -0.88
N ARG A 379 3.12 39.72 -1.31
CA ARG A 379 2.05 40.02 -2.27
C ARG A 379 2.64 40.11 -3.67
N VAL A 380 2.19 39.25 -4.57
CA VAL A 380 2.62 39.24 -5.98
C VAL A 380 1.49 39.74 -6.85
N LYS A 381 1.75 40.84 -7.56
CA LYS A 381 0.80 41.48 -8.47
C LYS A 381 1.32 41.42 -9.90
N ILE A 382 0.48 40.95 -10.83
CA ILE A 382 0.77 40.89 -12.26
C ILE A 382 -0.26 41.74 -13.00
N THR A 383 0.21 42.73 -13.74
CA THR A 383 -0.62 43.61 -14.57
C THR A 383 -0.33 43.33 -16.04
N GLY A 384 -1.38 43.04 -16.81
CA GLY A 384 -1.30 42.82 -18.25
C GLY A 384 -0.91 44.08 -19.02
N ARG A 385 -0.41 43.91 -20.26
CA ARG A 385 -0.12 45.02 -21.19
C ARG A 385 -1.33 45.93 -21.47
N ASP A 386 -2.53 45.41 -21.30
CA ASP A 386 -3.82 46.10 -21.43
C ASP A 386 -4.18 46.94 -20.19
N GLY A 387 -3.35 46.91 -19.15
CA GLY A 387 -3.56 47.63 -17.90
C GLY A 387 -4.47 46.90 -16.92
N PHE A 388 -4.96 45.71 -17.24
CA PHE A 388 -5.80 44.90 -16.36
C PHE A 388 -4.97 44.05 -15.41
N GLU A 389 -5.42 43.94 -14.16
CA GLU A 389 -4.79 43.09 -13.15
C GLU A 389 -5.11 41.61 -13.46
N LYS A 390 -4.07 40.84 -13.76
CA LYS A 390 -4.19 39.40 -14.07
C LYS A 390 -4.07 38.53 -12.83
N LEU A 391 -3.33 38.99 -11.82
CA LEU A 391 -3.08 38.25 -10.59
C LEU A 391 -2.74 39.20 -9.45
N ASP A 392 -3.33 38.98 -8.28
CA ASP A 392 -2.93 39.61 -7.01
C ASP A 392 -3.10 38.59 -5.88
N VAL A 393 -1.98 38.01 -5.45
CA VAL A 393 -1.96 36.89 -4.50
C VAL A 393 -1.04 37.18 -3.34
N ARG A 394 -1.45 36.74 -2.15
CA ARG A 394 -0.67 36.82 -0.92
C ARG A 394 -0.14 35.43 -0.56
N ILE A 395 1.17 35.30 -0.44
CA ILE A 395 1.88 34.04 -0.23
C ILE A 395 2.75 34.18 1.02
N PRO A 396 2.70 33.25 1.99
CA PRO A 396 3.62 33.28 3.12
C PRO A 396 5.08 33.26 2.65
N ALA A 397 5.93 34.12 3.22
CA ALA A 397 7.34 34.21 2.84
C ALA A 397 8.12 32.88 3.05
N GLY A 398 7.55 31.92 3.79
CA GLY A 398 8.09 30.58 3.95
C GLY A 398 7.84 29.59 2.80
N PHE A 399 7.06 29.98 1.79
CA PHE A 399 6.66 29.13 0.67
C PHE A 399 7.38 29.53 -0.65
N LEU A 400 8.68 29.80 -0.57
CA LEU A 400 9.46 30.31 -1.71
C LEU A 400 9.67 29.26 -2.80
N ASP A 401 9.91 28.00 -2.43
CA ASP A 401 10.18 26.93 -3.41
C ASP A 401 8.98 26.60 -4.31
N GLY A 402 7.77 26.99 -3.89
CA GLY A 402 6.53 26.81 -4.66
C GLY A 402 6.14 28.01 -5.53
N ILE A 403 6.78 29.18 -5.37
CA ILE A 403 6.33 30.43 -6.01
C ILE A 403 6.50 30.39 -7.54
N THR A 404 7.49 29.67 -8.04
CA THR A 404 7.78 29.49 -9.47
C THR A 404 6.73 28.64 -10.18
N ASN A 405 5.96 27.82 -9.44
CA ASN A 405 4.80 27.11 -9.99
C ASN A 405 3.58 28.03 -10.15
N ILE A 406 3.52 29.12 -9.39
CA ILE A 406 2.42 30.10 -9.41
C ILE A 406 2.74 31.21 -10.41
N VAL A 407 3.99 31.69 -10.43
CA VAL A 407 4.49 32.71 -11.35
C VAL A 407 5.80 32.22 -11.98
N PRO A 408 5.74 31.53 -13.13
CA PRO A 408 6.93 31.00 -13.81
C PRO A 408 7.98 32.06 -14.16
N ALA A 409 7.56 33.31 -14.37
CA ALA A 409 8.43 34.45 -14.65
C ALA A 409 9.36 34.85 -13.49
N LEU A 410 9.14 34.33 -12.28
CA LEU A 410 10.08 34.45 -11.15
C LEU A 410 11.19 33.38 -11.17
N GLY A 411 11.17 32.49 -12.15
CA GLY A 411 12.21 31.49 -12.37
C GLY A 411 13.58 32.12 -12.62
N GLY A 412 14.53 31.89 -11.70
CA GLY A 412 15.90 32.42 -11.77
C GLY A 412 16.15 33.68 -10.94
N VAL A 413 15.13 34.23 -10.27
CA VAL A 413 15.31 35.36 -9.34
C VAL A 413 15.59 34.83 -7.93
N ASN A 414 16.70 35.27 -7.31
CA ASN A 414 17.06 34.88 -5.94
C ASN A 414 16.27 35.69 -4.90
N ILE A 415 14.97 35.38 -4.77
CA ILE A 415 14.05 36.09 -3.85
C ILE A 415 14.52 35.98 -2.39
N LYS A 416 15.24 34.91 -2.04
CA LYS A 416 15.79 34.69 -0.71
C LYS A 416 16.80 35.76 -0.30
N GLU A 417 17.68 36.16 -1.22
CA GLU A 417 18.69 37.20 -0.99
C GLU A 417 18.04 38.59 -0.84
N LEU A 418 16.99 38.87 -1.63
CA LEU A 418 16.21 40.12 -1.51
C LEU A 418 15.42 40.22 -0.20
N LEU A 419 15.01 39.08 0.35
CA LEU A 419 14.36 39.01 1.67
C LEU A 419 15.36 39.22 2.81
N ASP A 420 16.59 38.72 2.66
CA ASP A 420 17.67 38.90 3.63
C ASP A 420 18.05 40.39 3.73
N ASP A 421 18.12 41.11 2.60
CA ASP A 421 18.35 42.57 2.57
C ASP A 421 17.19 43.38 3.17
N ALA A 422 15.96 42.86 3.10
CA ALA A 422 14.74 43.53 3.58
C ALA A 422 14.37 43.18 5.05
N ALA A 423 15.13 42.30 5.70
CA ALA A 423 14.84 41.76 7.03
C ALA A 423 14.78 42.82 8.15
N GLY A 424 15.45 43.96 7.97
CA GLY A 424 15.56 45.03 8.98
C GLY A 424 14.54 46.16 8.88
N GLU A 425 13.70 46.20 7.83
CA GLU A 425 12.82 47.34 7.56
C GLU A 425 11.36 47.07 7.97
N LEU A 426 10.81 47.94 8.84
CA LEU A 426 9.43 47.91 9.31
C LEU A 426 8.52 48.69 8.34
N GLY A 427 7.75 47.97 7.53
CA GLY A 427 6.82 48.54 6.56
C GLY A 427 6.79 47.74 5.25
N GLY A 428 5.68 47.87 4.51
CA GLY A 428 5.50 47.20 3.23
C GLY A 428 6.54 47.70 2.20
N LYS A 429 7.38 46.80 1.65
CA LYS A 429 8.44 47.16 0.70
C LYS A 429 8.22 46.50 -0.65
N LEU A 430 8.37 47.25 -1.73
CA LEU A 430 8.45 46.68 -3.08
C LEU A 430 9.84 46.03 -3.27
N LEU A 431 9.87 44.72 -3.41
CA LEU A 431 11.09 43.93 -3.60
C LEU A 431 11.50 43.85 -5.08
N LEU A 432 10.52 43.73 -5.98
CA LEU A 432 10.77 43.55 -7.42
C LEU A 432 9.69 44.28 -8.23
N ASP A 433 10.11 44.91 -9.32
CA ASP A 433 9.22 45.51 -10.33
C ASP A 433 9.89 45.40 -11.70
N PHE A 434 9.41 44.48 -12.53
CA PHE A 434 9.98 44.23 -13.86
C PHE A 434 8.89 43.79 -14.83
N ASN A 435 9.19 43.89 -16.13
CA ASN A 435 8.33 43.36 -17.18
C ASN A 435 8.87 42.00 -17.64
N ASP A 436 8.01 40.98 -17.72
CA ASP A 436 8.38 39.69 -18.29
C ASP A 436 8.60 39.81 -19.82
N THR A 437 9.18 38.77 -20.41
CA THR A 437 9.36 38.56 -21.85
C THR A 437 8.07 38.73 -22.67
N VAL A 438 6.91 38.42 -22.07
CA VAL A 438 5.57 38.62 -22.65
C VAL A 438 5.02 40.03 -22.35
N GLY A 439 5.81 40.91 -21.73
CA GLY A 439 5.57 42.33 -21.43
C GLY A 439 4.49 42.63 -20.40
N ASP A 440 4.10 41.66 -19.59
CA ASP A 440 3.30 41.88 -18.40
C ASP A 440 4.20 42.43 -17.28
N ARG A 441 3.69 43.39 -16.49
CA ARG A 441 4.41 44.00 -15.37
C ARG A 441 4.19 43.18 -14.10
N ILE A 442 5.27 42.72 -13.48
CA ILE A 442 5.25 41.89 -12.27
C ILE A 442 5.84 42.71 -11.13
N GLN A 443 5.07 42.83 -10.05
CA GLN A 443 5.45 43.52 -8.83
C GLN A 443 5.37 42.57 -7.64
N VAL A 444 6.41 42.53 -6.81
CA VAL A 444 6.45 41.72 -5.59
C VAL A 444 6.64 42.64 -4.39
N PHE A 445 5.72 42.59 -3.44
CA PHE A 445 5.75 43.36 -2.21
C PHE A 445 5.95 42.43 -1.02
N LEU A 446 6.74 42.88 -0.05
CA LEU A 446 6.83 42.27 1.27
C LEU A 446 5.96 43.06 2.24
N GLU A 447 4.83 42.49 2.65
CA GLU A 447 3.92 43.03 3.65
C GLU A 447 4.29 42.48 5.04
#